data_AF-A0A965NSK3-F1
#
_entry.id   AF-A0A965NSK3-F1
#
_cell.length_a   1.000
_cell.length_b   1.000
_cell.length_c   1.000
_cell.angle_alpha   90.00
_cell.angle_beta   90.00
_cell.angle_gamma   90.00
#
_symmetry.space_group_name_H-M   'P 1'
#
loop_
_entity.id
_entity.type
_entity.pdbx_description
1 polymer ?
#
loop_
_entity_poly.entity_id
_entity_poly.type
_entity_poly.pdbx_seq_one_letter_code
_entity_poly.pdbx_strand_id
1 'polypeptide(L)'
;MGGRPWSWHVIGITKAALEIYKECGFRYKSKQGLTRAHIKPRIETSKKLLSPDSPISLEDFFEIWLVADKTIICGPGENKDGFVPEYIALLNDDYSLFKSHTIGWKESINLEGKLLKNLYEKHCVSN
;
A
#
# COMPACT_ATOMS: atom_id res chain seq x y z
N MET A 1 10.80 11.63 -4.33
CA MET A 1 9.53 11.78 -3.58
C MET A 1 9.21 10.60 -2.67
N GLY A 2 9.51 9.35 -3.03
CA GLY A 2 9.04 8.14 -2.30
C GLY A 2 9.43 7.95 -0.82
N GLY A 3 10.17 8.88 -0.21
CA GLY A 3 10.54 8.85 1.22
C GLY A 3 9.72 9.80 2.10
N ARG A 4 8.73 10.53 1.55
CA ARG A 4 7.84 11.38 2.37
C ARG A 4 6.83 10.51 3.11
N PRO A 5 6.32 10.91 4.29
CA PRO A 5 5.37 10.11 5.05
C PRO A 5 4.12 9.70 4.27
N TRP A 6 3.65 10.58 3.37
CA TRP A 6 2.49 10.37 2.51
C TRP A 6 2.78 9.53 1.26
N SER A 7 4.04 9.19 0.97
CA SER A 7 4.38 8.39 -0.20
C SER A 7 4.02 6.92 -0.02
N TRP A 8 3.88 6.21 -1.13
CA TRP A 8 3.45 4.81 -1.18
C TRP A 8 2.13 4.63 -0.43
N HIS A 9 1.12 5.35 -0.90
CA HIS A 9 -0.19 5.44 -0.27
C HIS A 9 -0.84 4.07 -0.18
N VAL A 10 -0.98 3.52 1.02
CA VAL A 10 -1.59 2.20 1.22
C VAL A 10 -3.11 2.33 1.21
N ILE A 11 -3.76 1.72 0.23
CA ILE A 11 -5.24 1.75 0.07
C ILE A 11 -5.90 0.38 0.24
N GLY A 12 -5.10 -0.65 0.53
CA GLY A 12 -5.61 -2.01 0.59
C GLY A 12 -4.62 -2.99 1.22
N ILE A 13 -5.13 -4.16 1.55
CA ILE A 13 -4.35 -5.27 2.09
C ILE A 13 -4.91 -6.61 1.59
N THR A 14 -4.02 -7.54 1.27
CA THR A 14 -4.38 -8.91 0.86
C THR A 14 -4.76 -9.77 2.07
N LYS A 15 -5.52 -10.84 1.84
CA LYS A 15 -5.83 -11.81 2.90
C LYS A 15 -4.57 -12.48 3.44
N ALA A 16 -3.62 -12.83 2.57
CA ALA A 16 -2.36 -13.45 2.98
C ALA A 16 -1.55 -12.55 3.92
N ALA A 17 -1.49 -11.24 3.65
CA ALA A 17 -0.88 -10.29 4.56
C ALA A 17 -1.61 -10.21 5.92
N LEU A 18 -2.95 -10.23 5.92
CA LEU A 18 -3.75 -10.21 7.15
C LEU A 18 -3.52 -11.45 8.03
N GLU A 19 -3.37 -12.64 7.45
CA GLU A 19 -3.01 -13.85 8.21
C GLU A 19 -1.64 -13.70 8.90
N ILE A 20 -0.65 -13.14 8.21
CA ILE A 20 0.68 -12.89 8.80
C ILE A 20 0.59 -11.88 9.96
N TYR A 21 -0.21 -10.83 9.81
CA TYR A 21 -0.45 -9.91 10.93
C TYR A 21 -1.14 -10.62 12.10
N LYS A 22 -2.12 -11.50 11.84
CA LYS A 22 -2.79 -12.29 12.87
C LYS A 22 -1.82 -13.16 13.65
N GLU A 23 -0.95 -13.90 12.98
CA GLU A 23 0.11 -14.71 13.60
C GLU A 23 1.05 -13.88 14.48
N CYS A 24 1.24 -12.61 14.13
CA CYS A 24 2.08 -11.68 14.88
C CYS A 24 1.32 -10.87 15.94
N GLY A 25 0.06 -11.19 16.20
CA GLY A 25 -0.78 -10.48 17.16
C GLY A 25 -1.07 -9.03 16.74
N PHE A 26 -1.16 -8.77 15.44
CA PHE A 26 -1.38 -7.47 14.80
C PHE A 26 -0.32 -6.43 15.15
N ARG A 27 0.91 -6.90 15.36
CA ARG A 27 2.09 -6.07 15.59
C ARG A 27 3.01 -6.16 14.38
N TYR A 28 3.60 -5.04 14.01
CA TYR A 28 4.73 -5.03 13.09
C TYR A 28 5.87 -5.88 13.64
N LYS A 29 6.42 -6.76 12.81
CA LYS A 29 7.67 -7.46 13.09
C LYS A 29 8.58 -7.35 11.86
N SER A 30 9.87 -7.15 12.07
CA SER A 30 10.81 -7.20 10.97
C SER A 30 10.83 -8.60 10.34
N LYS A 31 11.14 -8.67 9.04
CA LYS A 31 11.29 -9.92 8.28
C LYS A 31 10.02 -10.78 8.17
N GLN A 32 8.82 -10.18 8.24
CA GLN A 32 7.55 -10.86 7.97
C GLN A 32 7.32 -11.21 6.49
N GLY A 33 8.17 -10.72 5.58
CA GLY A 33 8.00 -10.93 4.13
C GLY A 33 6.86 -10.11 3.51
N LEU A 34 6.25 -9.21 4.28
CA LEU A 34 5.25 -8.26 3.78
C LEU A 34 5.89 -7.23 2.86
N THR A 35 5.15 -6.83 1.82
CA THR A 35 5.60 -5.83 0.85
C THR A 35 4.49 -4.83 0.54
N ARG A 36 4.84 -3.62 0.11
CA ARG A 36 3.90 -2.71 -0.56
C ARG A 36 4.03 -2.89 -2.06
N ALA A 37 2.95 -3.32 -2.71
CA ALA A 37 2.88 -3.46 -4.16
C ALA A 37 2.13 -2.29 -4.76
N HIS A 38 2.66 -1.65 -5.81
CA HIS A 38 1.90 -0.65 -6.55
C HIS A 38 0.79 -1.32 -7.35
N ILE A 39 -0.39 -0.68 -7.35
CA ILE A 39 -1.53 -1.16 -8.13
C ILE A 39 -1.32 -0.89 -9.62
N LYS A 40 -0.59 0.18 -9.94
CA LYS A 40 -0.22 0.53 -11.32
C LYS A 40 1.28 0.26 -11.54
N PRO A 41 1.65 -0.42 -12.62
CA PRO A 41 3.05 -0.58 -12.99
C PRO A 41 3.73 0.79 -13.15
N ARG A 42 4.89 0.96 -12.51
CA ARG A 42 5.62 2.24 -12.54
C ARG A 42 6.00 2.69 -13.94
N ILE A 43 6.27 1.73 -14.84
CA ILE A 43 6.61 2.01 -16.24
C ILE A 43 5.48 2.73 -16.97
N GLU A 44 4.22 2.45 -16.64
CA GLU A 44 3.06 3.14 -17.23
C GLU A 44 3.01 4.59 -16.76
N THR A 45 3.29 4.84 -15.48
CA THR A 45 3.38 6.19 -14.92
C THR A 45 4.49 6.99 -15.58
N SER A 46 5.69 6.41 -15.69
CA SER A 46 6.82 7.06 -16.36
C SER A 46 6.50 7.38 -17.82
N LYS A 47 5.90 6.45 -18.57
CA LYS A 47 5.44 6.72 -19.94
C LYS A 47 4.44 7.88 -19.94
N LYS A 48 3.41 7.84 -19.10
CA LYS A 48 2.39 8.90 -19.08
C LYS A 48 2.97 10.29 -18.77
N LEU A 49 3.96 10.37 -17.88
CA LEU A 49 4.59 11.63 -17.49
C LEU A 49 5.59 12.17 -18.54
N LEU A 50 6.22 11.28 -19.32
CA LEU A 50 7.35 11.62 -20.19
C LEU A 50 7.05 11.52 -21.70
N SER A 51 5.92 10.91 -22.08
CA SER A 51 5.49 10.80 -23.48
C SER A 51 4.93 12.07 -24.12
N PRO A 52 4.37 13.06 -23.39
CA PRO A 52 3.91 14.30 -24.01
C PRO A 52 5.06 15.11 -24.65
N ASP A 53 4.82 15.70 -25.81
CA ASP A 53 5.80 16.54 -26.55
C ASP A 53 6.12 17.87 -25.84
N SER A 54 5.32 18.24 -24.85
CA SER A 54 5.52 19.42 -24.00
C SER A 54 5.41 19.02 -22.53
N PRO A 55 6.14 19.70 -21.62
CA PRO A 55 6.01 19.43 -20.19
C PRO A 55 4.56 19.52 -19.74
N ILE A 56 4.12 18.53 -18.96
CA ILE A 56 2.81 18.57 -18.32
C ILE A 56 2.79 19.66 -17.23
N SER A 57 1.59 20.13 -16.88
CA SER A 57 1.41 21.06 -15.77
C SER A 57 1.82 20.42 -14.44
N LEU A 58 2.08 21.26 -13.42
CA LEU A 58 2.41 20.78 -12.09
C LEU A 58 1.23 20.03 -11.47
N GLU A 59 0.01 20.51 -11.74
CA GLU A 59 -1.24 19.93 -11.28
C GLU A 59 -1.44 18.54 -11.87
N ASP A 60 -1.33 18.40 -13.20
CA ASP A 60 -1.44 17.11 -13.89
C ASP A 60 -0.36 16.14 -13.42
N PHE A 61 0.86 16.63 -13.17
CA PHE A 61 1.94 15.81 -12.64
C PHE A 61 1.54 15.19 -11.30
N PHE A 62 1.02 15.99 -10.35
CA PHE A 62 0.61 15.48 -9.05
C PHE A 62 -0.60 14.56 -9.15
N GLU A 63 -1.58 14.86 -9.99
CA GLU A 63 -2.73 13.97 -10.20
C GLU A 63 -2.30 12.59 -10.73
N ILE A 64 -1.46 12.57 -11.77
CA ILE A 64 -0.92 11.33 -12.33
C ILE A 64 -0.09 10.60 -11.29
N TRP A 65 0.78 11.32 -10.58
CA TRP A 65 1.69 10.74 -9.60
C TRP A 65 0.93 10.13 -8.42
N LEU A 66 0.02 10.87 -7.78
CA LEU A 66 -0.72 10.42 -6.59
C LEU A 66 -1.60 9.21 -6.91
N VAL A 67 -2.21 9.17 -8.10
CA VAL A 67 -2.97 7.99 -8.56
C VAL A 67 -2.06 6.78 -8.73
N ALA A 68 -0.86 6.95 -9.27
CA ALA A 68 0.11 5.87 -9.45
C ALA A 68 0.80 5.42 -8.15
N ASP A 69 0.87 6.29 -7.14
CA ASP A 69 1.53 6.02 -5.87
C ASP A 69 0.69 5.15 -4.93
N LYS A 70 -0.56 4.82 -5.33
CA LYS A 70 -1.44 3.88 -4.63
C LYS A 70 -0.85 2.48 -4.59
N THR A 71 -0.82 1.91 -3.40
CA THR A 71 -0.25 0.60 -3.09
C THR A 71 -1.16 -0.21 -2.20
N ILE A 72 -0.89 -1.50 -2.13
CA ILE A 72 -1.52 -2.42 -1.19
C ILE A 72 -0.46 -3.20 -0.42
N ILE A 73 -0.78 -3.65 0.79
CA ILE A 73 0.09 -4.54 1.55
C ILE A 73 -0.15 -5.99 1.09
N CYS A 74 0.91 -6.62 0.63
CA CYS A 74 0.92 -7.97 0.07
C CYS A 74 1.69 -8.93 0.96
N GLY A 75 1.21 -10.17 1.02
CA GLY A 75 1.96 -11.29 1.55
C GLY A 75 3.12 -11.70 0.63
N PRO A 76 3.97 -12.63 1.08
CA PRO A 76 5.09 -13.15 0.30
C PRO A 76 4.65 -13.70 -1.06
N GLY A 77 5.31 -13.25 -2.13
CA GLY A 77 5.07 -13.74 -3.48
C GLY A 77 3.85 -13.15 -4.20
N GLU A 78 3.07 -12.26 -3.57
CA GLU A 78 1.90 -11.63 -4.22
C GLU A 78 2.25 -10.34 -4.99
N ASN A 79 3.38 -9.71 -4.67
CA ASN A 79 3.90 -8.58 -5.42
C ASN A 79 4.55 -9.06 -6.74
N LYS A 80 3.75 -9.13 -7.81
CA LYS A 80 4.16 -9.59 -9.14
C LYS A 80 3.91 -8.51 -10.18
N ASP A 81 4.82 -8.36 -11.13
CA ASP A 81 4.69 -7.37 -12.20
C ASP A 81 3.43 -7.61 -13.04
N GLY A 82 2.67 -6.54 -13.28
CA GLY A 82 1.45 -6.58 -14.08
C GLY A 82 0.26 -7.31 -13.44
N PHE A 83 0.36 -7.70 -12.17
CA PHE A 83 -0.70 -8.38 -11.44
C PHE A 83 -1.03 -7.65 -10.14
N VAL A 84 -2.31 -7.41 -9.91
CA VAL A 84 -2.83 -6.87 -8.64
C VAL A 84 -3.63 -7.98 -7.98
N PRO A 85 -3.19 -8.53 -6.84
CA PRO A 85 -3.97 -9.53 -6.10
C PRO A 85 -5.30 -8.95 -5.62
N GLU A 86 -6.28 -9.82 -5.37
CA GLU A 86 -7.49 -9.42 -4.65
C GLU A 86 -7.10 -8.86 -3.28
N TYR A 87 -7.69 -7.72 -2.92
CA TYR A 87 -7.38 -7.04 -1.67
C TYR A 87 -8.65 -6.47 -1.02
N ILE A 88 -8.59 -6.34 0.31
CA ILE A 88 -9.58 -5.64 1.10
C ILE A 88 -9.20 -4.17 1.12
N ALA A 89 -10.13 -3.31 0.70
CA ALA A 89 -9.91 -1.87 0.66
C ALA A 89 -9.79 -1.27 2.07
N LEU A 90 -8.91 -0.27 2.19
CA LEU A 90 -8.70 0.50 3.41
C LEU A 90 -9.17 1.95 3.18
N LEU A 91 -9.88 2.50 4.15
CA LEU A 91 -10.17 3.94 4.18
C LEU A 91 -8.93 4.67 4.72
N ASN A 92 -8.12 5.21 3.81
CA ASN A 92 -6.87 5.91 4.15
C ASN A 92 -6.70 7.22 3.34
N ASP A 93 -7.79 7.89 3.00
CA ASP A 93 -7.75 9.06 2.10
C ASP A 93 -6.95 10.25 2.67
N ASP A 94 -6.69 10.25 3.99
CA ASP A 94 -5.91 11.26 4.71
C ASP A 94 -4.42 10.91 4.85
N TYR A 95 -3.97 9.77 4.30
CA TYR A 95 -2.58 9.30 4.33
C TYR A 95 -2.05 9.09 5.76
N SER A 96 -2.95 8.84 6.72
CA SER A 96 -2.58 8.68 8.13
C SER A 96 -2.04 7.29 8.47
N LEU A 97 -2.36 6.27 7.67
CA LEU A 97 -1.99 4.88 7.91
C LEU A 97 -0.76 4.46 7.11
N PHE A 98 0.06 3.58 7.69
CA PHE A 98 1.21 2.93 7.03
C PHE A 98 2.19 3.93 6.41
N LYS A 99 2.47 5.02 7.13
CA LYS A 99 3.29 6.13 6.65
C LYS A 99 4.67 5.65 6.23
N SER A 100 5.15 6.11 5.08
CA SER A 100 6.48 5.73 4.60
C SER A 100 7.57 6.11 5.61
N HIS A 101 8.61 5.28 5.67
CA HIS A 101 9.84 5.53 6.43
C HIS A 101 11.05 5.27 5.53
N THR A 102 12.25 5.67 5.97
CA THR A 102 13.51 5.51 5.22
C THR A 102 13.61 4.15 4.53
N ILE A 103 13.21 3.09 5.23
CA ILE A 103 13.01 1.75 4.68
C ILE A 103 11.66 1.24 5.19
N GLY A 104 10.78 0.82 4.27
CA GLY A 104 9.46 0.30 4.61
C GLY A 104 8.47 1.39 5.05
N TRP A 105 7.72 1.11 6.09
CA TRP A 105 6.68 1.99 6.63
C TRP A 105 6.59 1.88 8.15
N LYS A 106 5.93 2.87 8.76
CA LYS A 106 5.62 2.90 10.18
C LYS A 106 4.26 2.29 10.43
N GLU A 107 4.16 1.59 11.55
CA GLU A 107 2.91 1.09 12.09
C GLU A 107 2.90 1.28 13.60
N SER A 108 1.71 1.55 14.13
CA SER A 108 1.46 1.51 15.55
C SER A 108 0.41 0.45 15.85
N ILE A 109 0.60 -0.27 16.96
CA ILE A 109 -0.39 -1.24 17.42
C ILE A 109 -1.75 -0.58 17.71
N ASN A 110 -1.73 0.70 18.13
CA ASN A 110 -2.93 1.41 18.57
C ASN A 110 -3.80 1.92 17.41
N LEU A 111 -3.22 2.11 16.22
CA LEU A 111 -3.92 2.57 15.03
C LEU A 111 -4.01 1.45 13.99
N GLU A 112 -2.91 1.16 13.29
CA GLU A 112 -2.86 0.13 12.25
C GLU A 112 -3.16 -1.26 12.84
N GLY A 113 -2.59 -1.61 13.99
CA GLY A 113 -2.85 -2.92 14.62
C GLY A 113 -4.33 -3.15 14.95
N LYS A 114 -5.03 -2.14 15.47
CA LYS A 114 -6.48 -2.22 15.74
C LYS A 114 -7.29 -2.33 14.45
N LEU A 115 -6.93 -1.54 13.43
CA LEU A 115 -7.56 -1.60 12.11
C LEU A 115 -7.42 -3.01 11.50
N LEU A 116 -6.21 -3.55 11.48
CA LEU A 116 -5.90 -4.87 10.94
C LEU A 116 -6.66 -5.97 11.67
N LYS A 117 -6.75 -5.89 13.00
CA LYS A 117 -7.55 -6.82 13.81
C LYS A 117 -9.03 -6.82 13.40
N ASN A 118 -9.63 -5.63 13.31
CA ASN A 118 -11.04 -5.50 12.94
C ASN A 118 -11.30 -6.01 11.51
N LEU A 119 -10.38 -5.75 10.58
CA LEU A 119 -10.47 -6.25 9.20
C LEU A 119 -10.39 -7.77 9.15
N TYR A 120 -9.49 -8.37 9.92
CA TYR A 120 -9.37 -9.82 10.03
C TYR A 120 -10.67 -10.45 10.54
N GLU A 121 -11.23 -9.91 11.62
CA GLU A 121 -12.49 -10.40 12.19
C GLU A 121 -13.66 -10.30 11.20
N LYS A 122 -13.69 -9.26 10.37
CA LYS A 122 -14.75 -9.04 9.38
C LYS A 122 -14.62 -9.90 8.12
N HIS A 123 -13.41 -10.20 7.69
CA HIS A 123 -13.15 -10.76 6.35
C HIS A 123 -12.50 -12.15 6.32
N CYS A 124 -11.91 -12.59 7.44
CA CYS A 124 -11.18 -13.87 7.52
C CYS A 124 -11.80 -14.85 8.53
N VAL A 125 -12.53 -14.38 9.55
CA VAL A 125 -13.26 -15.26 10.45
C VAL A 125 -14.58 -15.64 9.78
N SER A 126 -14.73 -16.91 9.44
CA SER A 126 -16.04 -17.46 9.04
C SER A 126 -16.95 -17.49 10.26
N ASN A 127 -18.16 -16.95 10.16
CA ASN A 127 -19.24 -17.33 11.09
C ASN A 127 -19.59 -18.80 10.91
#